data_AF-A0A931P4Y0-F1
#
_entry.id   AF-A0A931P4Y0-F1
#
_cell.length_a   1.000
_cell.length_b   1.000
_cell.length_c   1.000
_cell.angle_alpha   90.00
_cell.angle_beta   90.00
_cell.angle_gamma   90.00
#
_symmetry.space_group_name_H-M   'P 1'
#
loop_
_entity.id
_entity.type
_entity.pdbx_description
1 polymer ?
#
loop_
_entity_poly.entity_id
_entity_poly.type
_entity_poly.pdbx_seq_one_letter_code
_entity_poly.pdbx_strand_id
1 'polypeptide(L)'
;MKAFSKLAPTARAGTRFRFFAAVFCVVMSAMAAQAQEKRRGIAGRGDFEDSPAPPPNAGAQPGNSGPASVPKFESKPRTLPGAVVTADPKLTAGAPFDTKNYFFMPPEDENAGPLVLDALADFPEVYSVLEPGDTAGLESRRGNLKTVQDWLQANPNPRNWDASAIEQAFGPYRTTFAKLHEAHKRPDCVIPTGIGIETLLPHVQASRALADFAAPLIFADLSRGDEAGAIAKFADALRLGQDLQPRSAVITTLVISVMHRRMAESALPILLNAKGLKSADYDEILAALKGYRSGSINLLPEALKTEYLTQAKMLDGLTAPGGIDKFVEMTKLMGGGAAAAGNDESTKKLLTALFTPENVQKMKSGLARTIKAQLSAIGDIGSVDDIRKIGAELDSIGQSTATEALAEVLDKETIARLAEIAGGSNPALAEILKKAAGADPKTVASLVGPQLGINLTTGMATVVTPLLYFQNDQGIMESLTAIRRWYVTKKSVPKDKALDEICREAGLESAPLDIFTGKPMRMVWTQSGPAVLTAGHDFKDDDGKSLISRVDRGKPGATGDLVETLALGGNPTLASQSGNDPGQAPGTPAGFGPAGPQGGQSGAIRPPGTGASGSGGSGGRRGRAEGGTAIEP
;
A
#
# COMPACT_ATOMS: atom_id res chain seq x y z
N MET A 1 -26.38 -44.89 3.73
CA MET A 1 -25.63 -44.09 4.74
C MET A 1 -24.70 -44.94 5.63
N LYS A 2 -23.77 -45.76 5.09
CA LYS A 2 -22.80 -46.52 5.94
C LYS A 2 -21.41 -46.76 5.30
N ALA A 3 -20.97 -45.91 4.36
CA ALA A 3 -19.75 -46.13 3.57
C ALA A 3 -18.82 -44.89 3.42
N PHE A 4 -18.86 -43.93 4.36
CA PHE A 4 -18.06 -42.69 4.28
C PHE A 4 -17.41 -42.27 5.62
N SER A 5 -17.00 -43.24 6.46
CA SER A 5 -16.43 -42.99 7.80
C SER A 5 -14.90 -43.06 7.91
N LYS A 6 -14.15 -43.04 6.79
CA LYS A 6 -12.67 -43.11 6.78
C LYS A 6 -12.00 -42.11 5.84
N LEU A 7 -12.43 -40.84 5.88
CA LEU A 7 -11.65 -39.72 5.33
C LEU A 7 -11.15 -38.83 6.47
N ALA A 8 -9.89 -39.03 6.86
CA ALA A 8 -9.16 -38.02 7.62
C ALA A 8 -8.89 -36.80 6.72
N PRO A 9 -8.84 -35.57 7.25
CA PRO A 9 -8.89 -34.37 6.42
C PRO A 9 -7.57 -34.11 5.69
N THR A 10 -7.52 -34.38 4.39
CA THR A 10 -6.50 -33.89 3.44
C THR A 10 -6.65 -32.37 3.15
N ALA A 11 -7.10 -31.60 4.14
CA ALA A 11 -7.32 -30.15 4.06
C ALA A 11 -6.02 -29.31 4.06
N ARG A 12 -4.84 -29.93 4.14
CA ARG A 12 -3.53 -29.25 4.18
C ARG A 12 -2.99 -28.77 2.83
N ALA A 13 -3.55 -29.22 1.71
CA ALA A 13 -3.12 -28.77 0.38
C ALA A 13 -3.79 -27.45 -0.02
N GLY A 14 -5.11 -27.34 0.14
CA GLY A 14 -5.87 -26.11 -0.16
C GLY A 14 -5.47 -24.92 0.74
N THR A 15 -5.09 -25.18 1.99
CA THR A 15 -4.53 -24.14 2.87
C THR A 15 -3.24 -23.57 2.33
N ARG A 16 -2.35 -24.37 1.70
CA ARG A 16 -1.06 -23.91 1.15
C ARG A 16 -1.22 -23.02 -0.08
N PHE A 17 -2.24 -23.22 -0.92
CA PHE A 17 -2.46 -22.36 -2.10
C PHE A 17 -3.21 -21.07 -1.76
N ARG A 18 -4.17 -21.14 -0.81
CA ARG A 18 -4.73 -19.92 -0.17
C ARG A 18 -3.65 -19.18 0.64
N PHE A 19 -2.69 -19.91 1.22
CA PHE A 19 -1.44 -19.33 1.69
C PHE A 19 -0.79 -18.60 0.53
N PHE A 20 -0.38 -19.22 -0.58
CA PHE A 20 0.36 -18.53 -1.67
C PHE A 20 -0.22 -17.18 -2.15
N ALA A 21 -1.54 -17.03 -2.33
CA ALA A 21 -2.12 -15.72 -2.69
C ALA A 21 -2.12 -14.73 -1.51
N ALA A 22 -2.53 -15.18 -0.32
CA ALA A 22 -2.45 -14.36 0.90
C ALA A 22 -0.99 -14.02 1.25
N VAL A 23 -0.05 -14.92 0.98
CA VAL A 23 1.41 -14.85 1.14
C VAL A 23 2.03 -14.01 0.05
N PHE A 24 1.44 -13.85 -1.13
CA PHE A 24 1.93 -12.83 -2.06
C PHE A 24 1.68 -11.43 -1.47
N CYS A 25 0.45 -11.15 -1.03
CA CYS A 25 0.11 -9.90 -0.34
C CYS A 25 0.81 -9.75 1.02
N VAL A 26 0.91 -10.82 1.81
CA VAL A 26 1.51 -10.86 3.15
C VAL A 26 3.03 -10.96 3.09
N VAL A 27 3.68 -11.51 2.07
CA VAL A 27 5.15 -11.43 1.90
C VAL A 27 5.52 -10.07 1.32
N MET A 28 4.74 -9.47 0.42
CA MET A 28 4.97 -8.07 0.05
C MET A 28 4.78 -7.13 1.26
N SER A 29 3.77 -7.39 2.10
CA SER A 29 3.54 -6.61 3.33
C SER A 29 4.50 -6.95 4.48
N ALA A 30 4.92 -8.21 4.62
CA ALA A 30 5.82 -8.67 5.68
C ALA A 30 7.30 -8.60 5.29
N MET A 31 7.67 -8.51 4.01
CA MET A 31 9.00 -8.04 3.62
C MET A 31 9.09 -6.53 3.80
N ALA A 32 8.00 -5.77 3.58
CA ALA A 32 7.95 -4.36 3.97
C ALA A 32 8.03 -4.20 5.51
N ALA A 33 7.27 -5.00 6.27
CA ALA A 33 7.27 -4.95 7.73
C ALA A 33 8.58 -5.52 8.33
N GLN A 34 9.12 -6.63 7.84
CA GLN A 34 10.44 -7.14 8.25
C GLN A 34 11.58 -6.23 7.78
N ALA A 35 11.45 -5.51 6.66
CA ALA A 35 12.40 -4.45 6.34
C ALA A 35 12.31 -3.33 7.40
N GLN A 36 11.11 -2.91 7.83
CA GLN A 36 10.95 -1.96 8.93
C GLN A 36 11.40 -2.50 10.30
N GLU A 37 11.22 -3.79 10.58
CA GLU A 37 11.55 -4.42 11.86
C GLU A 37 13.05 -4.75 11.96
N LYS A 38 13.69 -5.16 10.85
CA LYS A 38 15.14 -5.29 10.72
C LYS A 38 15.83 -3.92 10.71
N ARG A 39 15.18 -2.86 10.19
CA ARG A 39 15.60 -1.45 10.39
C ARG A 39 15.50 -1.00 11.86
N ARG A 40 14.60 -1.57 12.66
CA ARG A 40 14.45 -1.26 14.09
C ARG A 40 15.37 -2.10 15.00
N GLY A 41 15.57 -3.38 14.71
CA GLY A 41 16.39 -4.28 15.53
C GLY A 41 17.87 -3.91 15.60
N ILE A 42 18.38 -3.20 14.59
CA ILE A 42 19.76 -2.67 14.58
C ILE A 42 19.92 -1.45 15.51
N ALA A 43 18.84 -0.72 15.81
CA ALA A 43 18.85 0.43 16.72
C ALA A 43 18.74 0.05 18.22
N GLY A 44 18.69 -1.25 18.55
CA GLY A 44 18.43 -1.75 19.91
C GLY A 44 19.66 -2.12 20.74
N ARG A 45 20.89 -1.90 20.23
CA ARG A 45 22.14 -2.12 20.98
C ARG A 45 23.18 -1.05 20.65
N GLY A 46 23.28 -0.06 21.53
CA GLY A 46 24.29 0.98 21.48
C GLY A 46 24.14 1.89 22.68
N ASP A 47 24.88 1.61 23.74
CA ASP A 47 25.04 2.54 24.85
C ASP A 47 25.78 3.78 24.32
N PHE A 48 25.04 4.88 24.15
CA PHE A 48 25.56 6.14 23.61
C PHE A 48 25.55 7.22 24.71
N GLU A 49 26.54 7.15 25.59
CA GLU A 49 27.06 8.35 26.25
C GLU A 49 28.11 9.00 25.31
N ASP A 50 28.19 10.33 25.35
CA ASP A 50 29.15 11.18 24.62
C ASP A 50 29.24 11.05 23.08
N SER A 51 28.33 11.73 22.38
CA SER A 51 28.60 12.27 21.04
C SER A 51 28.91 13.77 21.13
N PRO A 52 30.04 14.27 20.58
CA PRO A 52 30.40 15.68 20.63
C PRO A 52 29.43 16.53 19.78
N ALA A 53 29.21 17.77 20.20
CA ALA A 53 28.35 18.71 19.50
C ALA A 53 28.82 18.95 18.05
N PRO A 54 27.89 19.06 17.07
CA PRO A 54 28.25 19.37 15.69
C PRO A 54 28.91 20.76 15.60
N PRO A 55 29.89 20.96 14.69
CA PRO A 55 30.57 22.23 14.53
C PRO A 55 29.60 23.34 14.07
N PRO A 56 29.85 24.61 14.43
CA PRO A 56 28.99 25.73 14.05
C PRO A 56 28.99 25.91 12.53
N ASN A 57 27.82 25.75 11.92
CA ASN A 57 27.66 25.78 10.47
C ASN A 57 27.80 27.23 9.96
N ALA A 58 28.76 27.48 9.07
CA ALA A 58 29.13 28.82 8.66
C ALA A 58 28.18 29.39 7.58
N GLY A 59 27.20 30.19 8.01
CA GLY A 59 26.88 31.48 7.39
C GLY A 59 26.35 31.52 5.94
N ALA A 60 26.00 30.40 5.31
CA ALA A 60 25.30 30.42 4.03
C ALA A 60 23.84 30.89 4.24
N GLN A 61 23.57 32.20 4.07
CA GLN A 61 22.19 32.67 3.98
C GLN A 61 21.52 31.98 2.77
N PRO A 62 20.33 31.36 2.94
CA PRO A 62 19.58 30.88 1.79
C PRO A 62 19.25 32.09 0.92
N GLY A 63 19.80 32.11 -0.29
CA GLY A 63 19.55 33.16 -1.25
C GLY A 63 18.05 33.27 -1.48
N ASN A 64 17.53 34.50 -1.46
CA ASN A 64 16.11 34.79 -1.64
C ASN A 64 15.70 34.53 -3.09
N SER A 65 15.62 33.26 -3.47
CA SER A 65 15.17 32.79 -4.76
C SER A 65 13.70 33.18 -4.91
N GLY A 66 13.43 34.10 -5.84
CA GLY A 66 12.08 34.44 -6.24
C GLY A 66 11.28 33.19 -6.66
N PRO A 67 9.94 33.27 -6.71
CA PRO A 67 9.08 32.13 -7.00
C PRO A 67 9.60 31.39 -8.23
N ALA A 68 9.91 30.11 -8.06
CA ALA A 68 10.51 29.30 -9.10
C ALA A 68 9.67 29.40 -10.37
N SER A 69 10.30 29.73 -11.50
CA SER A 69 9.60 29.87 -12.77
C SER A 69 8.78 28.61 -13.05
N VAL A 70 7.48 28.79 -13.37
CA VAL A 70 6.54 27.70 -13.63
C VAL A 70 7.22 26.63 -14.48
N PRO A 71 7.29 25.36 -14.02
CA PRO A 71 7.95 24.30 -14.76
C PRO A 71 7.39 24.19 -16.18
N LYS A 72 8.27 24.16 -17.18
CA LYS A 72 7.85 23.93 -18.56
C LYS A 72 7.51 22.47 -18.72
N PHE A 73 6.22 22.17 -18.89
CA PHE A 73 5.75 20.89 -19.39
C PHE A 73 6.19 20.67 -20.84
N GLU A 74 6.30 19.40 -21.23
CA GLU A 74 6.50 19.07 -22.64
C GLU A 74 5.27 19.37 -23.50
N SER A 75 5.52 19.80 -24.73
CA SER A 75 4.48 20.24 -25.68
C SER A 75 3.61 19.12 -26.28
N LYS A 76 3.87 17.85 -25.94
CA LYS A 76 3.12 16.70 -26.41
C LYS A 76 2.52 15.95 -25.23
N PRO A 77 1.21 15.63 -25.25
CA PRO A 77 0.59 14.80 -24.23
C PRO A 77 1.31 13.45 -24.11
N ARG A 78 1.80 13.15 -22.90
CA ARG A 78 2.44 11.86 -22.61
C ARG A 78 1.37 10.78 -22.39
N THR A 79 1.62 9.58 -22.90
CA THR A 79 0.75 8.41 -22.72
C THR A 79 1.58 7.17 -22.41
N LEU A 80 1.08 6.29 -21.54
CA LEU A 80 1.74 5.02 -21.25
C LEU A 80 1.65 4.06 -22.45
N PRO A 81 2.66 3.23 -22.74
CA PRO A 81 2.57 2.16 -23.72
C PRO A 81 1.41 1.20 -23.40
N GLY A 82 0.68 0.81 -24.44
CA GLY A 82 -0.52 -0.02 -24.31
C GLY A 82 -1.77 0.71 -23.80
N ALA A 83 -1.70 2.02 -23.51
CA ALA A 83 -2.82 2.81 -23.01
C ALA A 83 -4.09 2.69 -23.89
N VAL A 84 -5.21 2.33 -23.26
CA VAL A 84 -6.50 2.16 -23.93
C VAL A 84 -7.41 3.35 -23.63
N VAL A 85 -7.64 4.17 -24.66
CA VAL A 85 -8.56 5.32 -24.64
C VAL A 85 -9.92 5.04 -25.27
N THR A 86 -10.05 3.94 -26.02
CA THR A 86 -11.30 3.50 -26.65
C THR A 86 -11.58 2.05 -26.32
N ALA A 87 -12.81 1.75 -25.92
CA ALA A 87 -13.22 0.41 -25.55
C ALA A 87 -13.10 -0.59 -26.74
N ASP A 88 -12.46 -1.73 -26.53
CA ASP A 88 -12.46 -2.85 -27.49
C ASP A 88 -13.89 -3.44 -27.53
N PRO A 89 -14.57 -3.50 -28.70
CA PRO A 89 -15.93 -4.02 -28.80
C PRO A 89 -16.11 -5.41 -28.18
N LYS A 90 -15.08 -6.27 -28.23
CA LYS A 90 -15.09 -7.63 -27.63
C LYS A 90 -15.04 -7.64 -26.10
N LEU A 91 -14.57 -6.56 -25.48
CA LEU A 91 -14.61 -6.33 -24.03
C LEU A 91 -15.91 -5.63 -23.59
N THR A 92 -16.50 -4.80 -24.46
CA THR A 92 -17.78 -4.13 -24.15
C THR A 92 -18.98 -5.07 -24.24
N ALA A 93 -18.92 -6.07 -25.11
CA ALA A 93 -20.01 -7.02 -25.33
C ALA A 93 -20.27 -7.85 -24.06
N GLY A 94 -21.36 -7.54 -23.36
CA GLY A 94 -21.74 -8.21 -22.10
C GLY A 94 -21.07 -7.65 -20.84
N ALA A 95 -20.38 -6.51 -20.93
CA ALA A 95 -19.83 -5.84 -19.75
C ALA A 95 -20.95 -5.46 -18.74
N PRO A 96 -20.74 -5.66 -17.43
CA PRO A 96 -21.79 -5.42 -16.43
C PRO A 96 -21.95 -3.95 -16.00
N PHE A 97 -21.35 -3.01 -16.74
CA PHE A 97 -21.34 -1.57 -16.48
C PHE A 97 -21.21 -0.78 -17.79
N ASP A 98 -21.45 0.54 -17.73
CA ASP A 98 -21.25 1.42 -18.88
C ASP A 98 -19.76 1.58 -19.20
N THR A 99 -19.29 0.82 -20.18
CA THR A 99 -17.93 0.89 -20.69
C THR A 99 -17.64 2.17 -21.45
N LYS A 100 -18.62 2.81 -22.10
CA LYS A 100 -18.41 4.09 -22.78
C LYS A 100 -18.08 5.18 -21.75
N ASN A 101 -18.82 5.21 -20.63
CA ASN A 101 -18.54 6.14 -19.54
C ASN A 101 -17.21 5.82 -18.84
N TYR A 102 -16.88 4.54 -18.61
CA TYR A 102 -15.59 4.14 -18.04
C TYR A 102 -14.40 4.56 -18.93
N PHE A 103 -14.52 4.45 -20.25
CA PHE A 103 -13.50 4.91 -21.20
C PHE A 103 -13.62 6.40 -21.58
N PHE A 104 -14.42 7.20 -20.86
CA PHE A 104 -14.46 8.65 -21.06
C PHE A 104 -13.11 9.29 -20.73
N MET A 105 -12.60 10.12 -21.64
CA MET A 105 -11.43 10.97 -21.44
C MET A 105 -11.91 12.43 -21.36
N PRO A 106 -11.58 13.20 -20.31
CA PRO A 106 -11.87 14.62 -20.28
C PRO A 106 -11.08 15.38 -21.37
N PRO A 107 -11.52 16.58 -21.77
CA PRO A 107 -10.77 17.50 -22.65
C PRO A 107 -9.32 17.71 -22.21
N GLU A 108 -8.43 18.01 -23.17
CA GLU A 108 -6.98 18.09 -22.91
C GLU A 108 -6.61 19.22 -21.95
N ASP A 109 -7.36 20.30 -21.93
CA ASP A 109 -7.25 21.44 -21.01
C ASP A 109 -7.86 21.16 -19.62
N GLU A 110 -8.84 20.26 -19.53
CA GLU A 110 -9.51 19.86 -18.29
C GLU A 110 -8.87 18.63 -17.61
N ASN A 111 -8.07 17.82 -18.33
CA ASN A 111 -7.47 16.58 -17.83
C ASN A 111 -6.03 16.79 -17.30
N ALA A 112 -5.80 16.60 -16.00
CA ALA A 112 -4.47 16.61 -15.37
C ALA A 112 -3.56 15.44 -15.79
N GLY A 113 -4.11 14.31 -16.27
CA GLY A 113 -3.40 13.05 -16.49
C GLY A 113 -2.07 13.15 -17.25
N PRO A 114 -2.01 13.83 -18.42
CA PRO A 114 -0.75 14.03 -19.15
C PRO A 114 0.29 14.86 -18.38
N LEU A 115 -0.14 15.85 -17.60
CA LEU A 115 0.75 16.69 -16.79
C LEU A 115 1.24 15.94 -15.54
N VAL A 116 0.38 15.13 -14.91
CA VAL A 116 0.75 14.22 -13.82
C VAL A 116 1.78 13.21 -14.31
N LEU A 117 1.63 12.65 -15.53
CA LEU A 117 2.65 11.78 -16.12
C LEU A 117 3.98 12.49 -16.39
N ASP A 118 3.99 13.76 -16.80
CA ASP A 118 5.23 14.53 -16.98
C ASP A 118 5.90 14.92 -15.64
N ALA A 119 5.11 15.07 -14.57
CA ALA A 119 5.65 15.16 -13.22
C ALA A 119 6.30 13.84 -12.78
N LEU A 120 5.58 12.72 -12.93
CA LEU A 120 6.08 11.41 -12.55
C LEU A 120 7.24 10.92 -13.45
N ALA A 121 7.48 11.55 -14.61
CA ALA A 121 8.64 11.29 -15.47
C ALA A 121 10.00 11.62 -14.83
N ASP A 122 10.03 12.22 -13.63
CA ASP A 122 11.26 12.36 -12.83
C ASP A 122 11.65 11.04 -12.11
N PHE A 123 10.79 10.03 -12.13
CA PHE A 123 11.05 8.67 -11.61
C PHE A 123 11.50 7.71 -12.74
N PRO A 124 12.49 6.82 -12.49
CA PRO A 124 13.06 5.96 -13.53
C PRO A 124 12.06 4.94 -14.11
N GLU A 125 11.10 4.46 -13.32
CA GLU A 125 10.07 3.51 -13.78
C GLU A 125 9.18 4.14 -14.85
N VAL A 126 8.76 5.39 -14.66
CA VAL A 126 7.93 6.13 -15.63
C VAL A 126 8.79 6.61 -16.79
N TYR A 127 9.99 7.12 -16.50
CA TYR A 127 10.90 7.62 -17.52
C TYR A 127 11.35 6.55 -18.51
N SER A 128 11.73 5.35 -18.05
CA SER A 128 12.13 4.24 -18.94
C SER A 128 11.05 3.80 -19.91
N VAL A 129 9.79 4.13 -19.62
CA VAL A 129 8.60 3.76 -20.37
C VAL A 129 8.15 4.87 -21.34
N LEU A 130 8.46 6.13 -21.02
CA LEU A 130 8.16 7.30 -21.86
C LEU A 130 9.33 7.67 -22.79
N GLU A 131 10.57 7.53 -22.32
CA GLU A 131 11.82 7.84 -23.05
C GLU A 131 12.74 6.60 -23.16
N PRO A 132 12.29 5.48 -23.75
CA PRO A 132 13.05 4.22 -23.77
C PRO A 132 14.40 4.29 -24.51
N GLY A 133 14.65 5.36 -25.27
CA GLY A 133 15.92 5.62 -25.94
C GLY A 133 16.96 6.40 -25.13
N ASP A 134 16.57 7.14 -24.08
CA ASP A 134 17.51 7.95 -23.29
C ASP A 134 18.02 7.18 -22.06
N THR A 135 19.05 6.37 -22.30
CA THR A 135 19.74 5.62 -21.24
C THR A 135 20.46 6.53 -20.25
N ALA A 136 20.94 7.71 -20.66
CA ALA A 136 21.65 8.65 -19.78
C ALA A 136 20.67 9.37 -18.83
N GLY A 137 19.54 9.84 -19.36
CA GLY A 137 18.44 10.39 -18.58
C GLY A 137 17.82 9.38 -17.61
N LEU A 138 17.81 8.09 -17.97
CA LEU A 138 17.36 7.01 -17.10
C LEU A 138 18.34 6.73 -15.96
N GLU A 139 19.64 6.61 -16.24
CA GLU A 139 20.66 6.40 -15.19
C GLU A 139 20.76 7.59 -14.23
N SER A 140 20.59 8.83 -14.72
CA SER A 140 20.52 10.02 -13.85
C SER A 140 19.36 9.91 -12.85
N ARG A 141 18.17 9.50 -13.30
CA ARG A 141 16.99 9.32 -12.43
C ARG A 141 17.15 8.14 -11.47
N ARG A 142 17.79 7.05 -11.89
CA ARG A 142 18.18 5.93 -11.00
C ARG A 142 19.13 6.40 -9.90
N GLY A 143 20.12 7.24 -10.24
CA GLY A 143 21.02 7.87 -9.28
C GLY A 143 20.27 8.71 -8.25
N ASN A 144 19.41 9.64 -8.71
CA ASN A 144 18.60 10.50 -7.82
C ASN A 144 17.69 9.68 -6.89
N LEU A 145 16.98 8.69 -7.43
CA LEU A 145 16.11 7.81 -6.64
C LEU A 145 16.91 7.03 -5.59
N LYS A 146 18.10 6.52 -5.96
CA LYS A 146 18.98 5.82 -5.03
C LYS A 146 19.46 6.74 -3.91
N THR A 147 19.89 7.97 -4.21
CA THR A 147 20.29 8.95 -3.19
C THR A 147 19.18 9.20 -2.17
N VAL A 148 17.93 9.35 -2.62
CA VAL A 148 16.77 9.50 -1.73
C VAL A 148 16.50 8.23 -0.91
N GLN A 149 16.55 7.05 -1.52
CA GLN A 149 16.34 5.78 -0.82
C GLN A 149 17.41 5.51 0.25
N ASP A 150 18.67 5.76 -0.06
CA ASP A 150 19.79 5.65 0.88
C ASP A 150 19.61 6.65 2.05
N TRP A 151 19.18 7.88 1.76
CA TRP A 151 18.89 8.88 2.80
C TRP A 151 17.73 8.47 3.71
N LEU A 152 16.61 7.98 3.14
CA LEU A 152 15.45 7.49 3.90
C LEU A 152 15.78 6.28 4.77
N GLN A 153 16.70 5.42 4.31
CA GLN A 153 17.20 4.29 5.08
C GLN A 153 18.12 4.72 6.23
N ALA A 154 18.97 5.72 6.01
CA ALA A 154 19.85 6.27 7.04
C ALA A 154 19.11 7.13 8.08
N ASN A 155 18.00 7.79 7.68
CA ASN A 155 17.27 8.76 8.49
C ASN A 155 15.80 8.34 8.73
N PRO A 156 15.50 7.18 9.33
CA PRO A 156 14.13 6.67 9.50
C PRO A 156 13.31 7.41 10.57
N ASN A 157 13.90 8.36 11.30
CA ASN A 157 13.26 9.09 12.40
C ASN A 157 13.19 10.60 12.08
N PRO A 158 11.99 11.18 11.90
CA PRO A 158 11.82 12.60 11.61
C PRO A 158 12.42 13.58 12.63
N ARG A 159 12.70 13.13 13.85
CA ARG A 159 13.35 13.97 14.89
C ARG A 159 14.80 14.31 14.58
N ASN A 160 15.45 13.51 13.74
CA ASN A 160 16.89 13.62 13.42
C ASN A 160 17.10 14.22 12.02
N TRP A 161 16.05 14.71 11.37
CA TRP A 161 16.13 15.25 10.03
C TRP A 161 16.78 16.63 10.01
N ASP A 162 17.78 16.79 9.15
CA ASP A 162 18.37 18.08 8.81
C ASP A 162 17.78 18.58 7.49
N ALA A 163 17.34 19.83 7.46
CA ALA A 163 16.71 20.43 6.30
C ALA A 163 17.69 20.56 5.11
N SER A 164 18.97 20.87 5.37
CA SER A 164 19.98 21.00 4.30
C SER A 164 20.30 19.65 3.65
N ALA A 165 20.40 18.58 4.44
CA ALA A 165 20.56 17.21 3.94
C ALA A 165 19.35 16.75 3.13
N ILE A 166 18.13 17.17 3.51
CA ILE A 166 16.92 16.93 2.70
C ILE A 166 17.00 17.70 1.38
N GLU A 167 17.37 18.97 1.37
CA GLU A 167 17.54 19.74 0.13
C GLU A 167 18.55 19.07 -0.82
N GLN A 168 19.68 18.59 -0.28
CA GLN A 168 20.70 17.92 -1.08
C GLN A 168 20.21 16.60 -1.68
N ALA A 169 19.44 15.80 -0.93
CA ALA A 169 18.98 14.49 -1.39
C ALA A 169 17.71 14.55 -2.25
N PHE A 170 16.74 15.40 -1.88
CA PHE A 170 15.40 15.48 -2.50
C PHE A 170 15.23 16.67 -3.46
N GLY A 171 16.21 17.57 -3.56
CA GLY A 171 16.19 18.75 -4.44
C GLY A 171 15.63 18.51 -5.85
N PRO A 172 16.02 17.44 -6.57
CA PRO A 172 15.45 17.11 -7.88
C PRO A 172 13.91 17.00 -7.87
N TYR A 173 13.35 16.36 -6.85
CA TYR A 173 11.91 16.10 -6.70
C TYR A 173 11.09 17.31 -6.25
N ARG A 174 11.72 18.45 -5.92
CA ARG A 174 10.98 19.72 -5.78
C ARG A 174 10.31 20.15 -7.07
N THR A 175 10.96 19.91 -8.20
CA THR A 175 10.40 20.21 -9.53
C THR A 175 9.20 19.31 -9.84
N THR A 176 9.24 18.05 -9.41
CA THR A 176 8.10 17.11 -9.49
C THR A 176 6.86 17.63 -8.75
N PHE A 177 7.01 18.08 -7.49
CA PHE A 177 5.89 18.69 -6.76
C PHE A 177 5.39 19.98 -7.40
N ALA A 178 6.27 20.83 -7.93
CA ALA A 178 5.86 22.04 -8.65
C ALA A 178 5.07 21.71 -9.94
N LYS A 179 5.47 20.67 -10.69
CA LYS A 179 4.71 20.18 -11.85
C LYS A 179 3.34 19.60 -11.43
N LEU A 180 3.28 18.82 -10.34
CA LEU A 180 2.01 18.31 -9.81
C LEU A 180 1.07 19.42 -9.38
N HIS A 181 1.57 20.43 -8.68
CA HIS A 181 0.78 21.59 -8.27
C HIS A 181 0.13 22.32 -9.46
N GLU A 182 0.88 22.48 -10.57
CA GLU A 182 0.32 23.03 -11.81
C GLU A 182 -0.66 22.06 -12.49
N ALA A 183 -0.41 20.74 -12.45
CA ALA A 183 -1.31 19.73 -13.00
C ALA A 183 -2.67 19.71 -12.28
N HIS A 184 -2.66 19.76 -10.94
CA HIS A 184 -3.84 19.72 -10.09
C HIS A 184 -4.72 20.99 -10.15
N LYS A 185 -4.32 22.02 -10.90
CA LYS A 185 -5.20 23.15 -11.26
C LYS A 185 -6.29 22.74 -12.26
N ARG A 186 -6.13 21.60 -12.93
CA ARG A 186 -7.15 21.03 -13.82
C ARG A 186 -8.17 20.23 -12.99
N PRO A 187 -9.48 20.32 -13.32
CA PRO A 187 -10.54 19.76 -12.48
C PRO A 187 -10.54 18.22 -12.44
N ASP A 188 -10.27 17.59 -13.58
CA ASP A 188 -10.34 16.14 -13.76
C ASP A 188 -8.95 15.53 -13.95
N CYS A 189 -8.81 14.24 -13.68
CA CYS A 189 -7.62 13.49 -14.04
C CYS A 189 -7.98 12.08 -14.49
N VAL A 190 -7.62 11.74 -15.72
CA VAL A 190 -7.69 10.38 -16.25
C VAL A 190 -6.36 10.06 -16.92
N ILE A 191 -5.54 9.26 -16.24
CA ILE A 191 -4.32 8.68 -16.80
C ILE A 191 -4.73 7.44 -17.61
N PRO A 192 -4.53 7.41 -18.94
CA PRO A 192 -4.92 6.25 -19.73
C PRO A 192 -3.90 5.12 -19.53
N THR A 193 -4.39 3.98 -19.05
CA THR A 193 -3.61 2.77 -18.73
C THR A 193 -3.90 1.65 -19.73
N GLY A 194 -3.02 0.64 -19.77
CA GLY A 194 -3.29 -0.58 -20.53
C GLY A 194 -4.38 -1.45 -19.88
N ILE A 195 -4.91 -2.39 -20.67
CA ILE A 195 -5.82 -3.42 -20.18
C ILE A 195 -5.18 -4.76 -20.49
N GLY A 196 -4.90 -5.54 -19.46
CA GLY A 196 -4.22 -6.82 -19.59
C GLY A 196 -3.21 -7.05 -18.48
N ILE A 197 -2.87 -8.32 -18.31
CA ILE A 197 -1.94 -8.86 -17.31
C ILE A 197 -0.48 -8.42 -17.55
N GLU A 198 -0.17 -8.03 -18.79
CA GLU A 198 1.09 -7.44 -19.24
C GLU A 198 1.19 -5.92 -18.98
N THR A 199 0.12 -5.28 -18.51
CA THR A 199 0.08 -3.82 -18.33
C THR A 199 1.04 -3.37 -17.25
N LEU A 200 2.05 -2.59 -17.64
CA LEU A 200 2.92 -1.90 -16.69
C LEU A 200 2.20 -0.69 -16.09
N LEU A 201 2.26 -0.55 -14.76
CA LEU A 201 1.69 0.57 -14.02
C LEU A 201 2.82 1.41 -13.35
N PRO A 202 3.78 1.97 -14.12
CA PRO A 202 4.95 2.63 -13.54
C PRO A 202 4.57 3.89 -12.76
N HIS A 203 3.55 4.63 -13.23
CA HIS A 203 3.00 5.81 -12.56
C HIS A 203 2.52 5.50 -11.15
N VAL A 204 1.92 4.34 -10.91
CA VAL A 204 1.50 3.89 -9.57
C VAL A 204 2.70 3.69 -8.64
N GLN A 205 3.80 3.11 -9.13
CA GLN A 205 5.01 2.93 -8.32
C GLN A 205 5.73 4.26 -8.05
N ALA A 206 5.79 5.15 -9.04
CA ALA A 206 6.32 6.50 -8.88
C ALA A 206 5.52 7.32 -7.84
N SER A 207 4.18 7.29 -7.90
CA SER A 207 3.30 7.95 -6.92
C SER A 207 3.47 7.38 -5.50
N ARG A 208 3.67 6.06 -5.38
CA ARG A 208 4.00 5.43 -4.08
C ARG A 208 5.29 6.00 -3.50
N ALA A 209 6.35 6.09 -4.31
CA ALA A 209 7.63 6.63 -3.88
C ALA A 209 7.50 8.13 -3.53
N LEU A 210 6.76 8.91 -4.31
CA LEU A 210 6.48 10.32 -4.01
C LEU A 210 5.81 10.50 -2.63
N ALA A 211 4.89 9.60 -2.24
CA ALA A 211 4.28 9.67 -0.91
C ALA A 211 5.27 9.38 0.24
N ASP A 212 6.31 8.58 0.02
CA ASP A 212 7.45 8.44 0.95
C ASP A 212 8.31 9.72 0.98
N PHE A 213 8.30 10.57 -0.07
CA PHE A 213 9.13 11.78 -0.20
C PHE A 213 8.46 13.05 0.34
N ALA A 214 7.12 13.08 0.39
CA ALA A 214 6.37 14.25 0.81
C ALA A 214 6.73 14.71 2.23
N ALA A 215 6.86 13.78 3.19
CA ALA A 215 7.13 14.12 4.59
C ALA A 215 8.50 14.83 4.81
N PRO A 216 9.64 14.34 4.26
CA PRO A 216 10.90 15.09 4.26
C PRO A 216 10.79 16.48 3.62
N LEU A 217 10.19 16.59 2.43
CA LEU A 217 10.09 17.88 1.72
C LEU A 217 9.24 18.89 2.50
N ILE A 218 8.11 18.46 3.07
CA ILE A 218 7.26 19.23 3.99
C ILE A 218 8.07 19.73 5.20
N PHE A 219 8.87 18.86 5.83
CA PHE A 219 9.74 19.24 6.94
C PHE A 219 10.76 20.32 6.55
N ALA A 220 11.38 20.18 5.38
CA ALA A 220 12.37 21.14 4.90
C ALA A 220 11.74 22.51 4.54
N ASP A 221 10.53 22.53 4.02
CA ASP A 221 9.76 23.76 3.76
C ASP A 221 9.40 24.49 5.07
N LEU A 222 8.82 23.76 6.03
CA LEU A 222 8.51 24.29 7.36
C LEU A 222 9.76 24.82 8.08
N SER A 223 10.90 24.15 7.91
CA SER A 223 12.18 24.57 8.49
C SER A 223 12.71 25.89 7.90
N ARG A 224 12.21 26.32 6.74
CA ARG A 224 12.51 27.63 6.13
C ARG A 224 11.42 28.70 6.37
N GLY A 225 10.32 28.36 7.04
CA GLY A 225 9.14 29.24 7.13
C GLY A 225 8.38 29.35 5.81
N ASP A 226 8.30 28.25 5.05
CA ASP A 226 7.45 28.10 3.87
C ASP A 226 6.25 27.20 4.22
N GLU A 227 5.37 27.70 5.11
CA GLU A 227 4.19 26.94 5.54
C GLU A 227 3.24 26.65 4.37
N ALA A 228 3.03 27.62 3.48
CA ALA A 228 2.18 27.46 2.30
C ALA A 228 2.72 26.40 1.34
N GLY A 229 4.03 26.38 1.06
CA GLY A 229 4.66 25.36 0.24
C GLY A 229 4.59 23.96 0.86
N ALA A 230 4.62 23.86 2.19
CA ALA A 230 4.44 22.59 2.91
C ALA A 230 2.99 22.08 2.82
N ILE A 231 2.00 22.95 3.01
CA ILE A 231 0.57 22.62 2.91
C ILE A 231 0.21 22.22 1.48
N ALA A 232 0.70 22.96 0.48
CA ALA A 232 0.52 22.63 -0.93
C ALA A 232 1.01 21.21 -1.26
N LYS A 233 2.22 20.82 -0.82
CA LYS A 233 2.75 19.47 -1.08
C LYS A 233 1.95 18.35 -0.42
N PHE A 234 1.37 18.62 0.76
CA PHE A 234 0.44 17.68 1.40
C PHE A 234 -0.87 17.55 0.61
N ALA A 235 -1.44 18.67 0.17
CA ALA A 235 -2.61 18.69 -0.67
C ALA A 235 -2.36 18.00 -2.03
N ASP A 236 -1.20 18.22 -2.65
CA ASP A 236 -0.79 17.59 -3.91
C ASP A 236 -0.57 16.08 -3.75
N ALA A 237 0.08 15.64 -2.67
CA ALA A 237 0.27 14.21 -2.39
C ALA A 237 -1.05 13.48 -2.11
N LEU A 238 -2.02 14.15 -1.48
CA LEU A 238 -3.39 13.66 -1.36
C LEU A 238 -4.07 13.67 -2.73
N ARG A 239 -4.08 14.77 -3.48
CA ARG A 239 -4.75 14.88 -4.79
C ARG A 239 -4.26 13.84 -5.79
N LEU A 240 -2.95 13.55 -5.81
CA LEU A 240 -2.41 12.45 -6.63
C LEU A 240 -3.05 11.09 -6.29
N GLY A 241 -3.42 10.85 -5.04
CA GLY A 241 -4.19 9.69 -4.60
C GLY A 241 -5.66 9.66 -5.08
N GLN A 242 -6.23 10.80 -5.51
CA GLN A 242 -7.51 10.89 -6.24
C GLN A 242 -7.30 10.66 -7.74
N ASP A 243 -6.26 11.28 -8.30
CA ASP A 243 -5.93 11.26 -9.73
C ASP A 243 -5.54 9.87 -10.24
N LEU A 244 -5.11 8.98 -9.34
CA LEU A 244 -4.87 7.55 -9.61
C LEU A 244 -6.14 6.67 -9.57
N GLN A 245 -7.29 7.19 -9.12
CA GLN A 245 -8.48 6.37 -8.87
C GLN A 245 -9.24 5.99 -10.17
N PRO A 246 -9.46 6.89 -11.14
CA PRO A 246 -10.17 6.54 -12.37
C PRO A 246 -9.43 5.44 -13.15
N ARG A 247 -10.17 4.39 -13.55
CA ARG A 247 -9.61 3.18 -14.20
C ARG A 247 -8.53 2.47 -13.38
N SER A 248 -8.54 2.61 -12.05
CA SER A 248 -7.62 1.93 -11.14
C SER A 248 -7.84 0.42 -11.14
N ALA A 249 -6.76 -0.36 -11.20
CA ALA A 249 -6.79 -1.79 -10.88
C ALA A 249 -6.78 -2.01 -9.36
N VAL A 250 -7.01 -3.23 -8.88
CA VAL A 250 -6.92 -3.56 -7.44
C VAL A 250 -5.56 -3.16 -6.86
N ILE A 251 -4.47 -3.38 -7.60
CA ILE A 251 -3.12 -3.03 -7.13
C ILE A 251 -2.93 -1.51 -6.98
N THR A 252 -3.55 -0.70 -7.85
CA THR A 252 -3.54 0.76 -7.74
C THR A 252 -4.29 1.22 -6.49
N THR A 253 -5.45 0.61 -6.22
CA THR A 253 -6.23 0.85 -4.99
C THR A 253 -5.40 0.58 -3.73
N LEU A 254 -4.69 -0.56 -3.66
CA LEU A 254 -3.81 -0.88 -2.54
C LEU A 254 -2.67 0.15 -2.36
N VAL A 255 -2.12 0.67 -3.47
CA VAL A 255 -1.09 1.71 -3.43
C VAL A 255 -1.66 3.05 -2.95
N ILE A 256 -2.86 3.44 -3.38
CA ILE A 256 -3.56 4.63 -2.89
C ILE A 256 -3.78 4.53 -1.36
N SER A 257 -4.21 3.37 -0.86
CA SER A 257 -4.31 3.14 0.59
C SER A 257 -2.96 3.30 1.32
N VAL A 258 -1.86 2.84 0.73
CA VAL A 258 -0.51 3.03 1.27
C VAL A 258 -0.08 4.51 1.24
N MET A 259 -0.33 5.23 0.14
CA MET A 259 -0.02 6.66 0.02
C MET A 259 -0.77 7.49 1.06
N HIS A 260 -2.08 7.28 1.18
CA HIS A 260 -2.92 7.92 2.19
C HIS A 260 -2.45 7.63 3.61
N ARG A 261 -2.12 6.36 3.90
CA ARG A 261 -1.53 5.97 5.19
C ARG A 261 -0.20 6.69 5.44
N ARG A 262 0.67 6.87 4.43
CA ARG A 262 1.89 7.70 4.60
C ARG A 262 1.56 9.15 4.93
N MET A 263 0.51 9.71 4.34
CA MET A 263 0.10 11.09 4.64
C MET A 263 -0.40 11.21 6.08
N ALA A 264 -1.23 10.28 6.54
CA ALA A 264 -1.72 10.22 7.92
C ALA A 264 -0.63 9.89 8.96
N GLU A 265 0.32 9.01 8.61
CA GLU A 265 1.35 8.52 9.54
C GLU A 265 2.61 9.36 9.61
N SER A 266 2.98 10.06 8.54
CA SER A 266 4.28 10.73 8.41
C SER A 266 4.17 12.22 8.08
N ALA A 267 3.37 12.60 7.07
CA ALA A 267 3.30 14.00 6.63
C ALA A 267 2.46 14.88 7.57
N LEU A 268 1.23 14.46 7.89
CA LEU A 268 0.33 15.24 8.73
C LEU A 268 0.88 15.49 10.15
N PRO A 269 1.50 14.51 10.85
CA PRO A 269 2.10 14.78 12.15
C PRO A 269 3.24 15.81 12.11
N ILE A 270 3.96 15.94 11.00
CA ILE A 270 4.98 16.98 10.83
C ILE A 270 4.33 18.35 10.67
N LEU A 271 3.31 18.47 9.79
CA LEU A 271 2.52 19.69 9.64
C LEU A 271 1.90 20.12 10.98
N LEU A 272 1.09 19.26 11.62
CA LEU A 272 0.35 19.65 12.81
C LEU A 272 1.26 20.08 13.97
N ASN A 273 2.46 19.51 14.10
CA ASN A 273 3.42 19.87 15.15
C ASN A 273 4.34 21.05 14.79
N ALA A 274 4.24 21.61 13.59
CA ALA A 274 5.04 22.77 13.19
C ALA A 274 4.80 23.97 14.11
N LYS A 275 5.87 24.74 14.35
CA LYS A 275 5.81 26.05 15.01
C LYS A 275 5.67 27.10 13.91
N GLY A 276 4.63 27.93 13.98
CA GLY A 276 4.38 28.99 12.99
C GLY A 276 2.95 28.97 12.45
N LEU A 277 2.37 27.78 12.30
CA LEU A 277 1.02 27.62 11.75
C LEU A 277 -0.06 28.36 12.55
N LYS A 278 -0.87 29.10 11.81
CA LYS A 278 -2.01 29.92 12.23
C LYS A 278 -3.32 29.13 12.02
N SER A 279 -4.44 29.64 12.53
CA SER A 279 -5.75 28.98 12.38
C SER A 279 -6.14 28.79 10.91
N ALA A 280 -5.87 29.78 10.05
CA ALA A 280 -6.13 29.73 8.61
C ALA A 280 -5.36 28.59 7.90
N ASP A 281 -4.12 28.34 8.31
CA ASP A 281 -3.28 27.29 7.73
C ASP A 281 -3.88 25.88 8.01
N TYR A 282 -4.54 25.70 9.16
CA TYR A 282 -5.32 24.49 9.45
C TYR A 282 -6.66 24.45 8.71
N ASP A 283 -7.26 25.59 8.38
CA ASP A 283 -8.44 25.66 7.50
C ASP A 283 -8.08 25.20 6.07
N GLU A 284 -6.89 25.55 5.57
CA GLU A 284 -6.36 25.05 4.29
C GLU A 284 -6.09 23.54 4.32
N ILE A 285 -5.48 23.01 5.39
CA ILE A 285 -5.29 21.55 5.56
C ILE A 285 -6.65 20.83 5.62
N LEU A 286 -7.65 21.37 6.33
CA LEU A 286 -9.01 20.82 6.36
C LEU A 286 -9.71 20.92 5.00
N ALA A 287 -9.49 21.99 4.25
CA ALA A 287 -10.01 22.14 2.89
C ALA A 287 -9.41 21.08 1.95
N ALA A 288 -8.10 20.82 2.03
CA ALA A 288 -7.43 19.75 1.29
C ALA A 288 -7.98 18.36 1.65
N LEU A 289 -8.19 18.05 2.94
CA LEU A 289 -8.78 16.79 3.40
C LEU A 289 -10.25 16.61 2.95
N LYS A 290 -11.05 17.69 2.97
CA LYS A 290 -12.44 17.71 2.47
C LYS A 290 -12.51 17.55 0.95
N GLY A 291 -11.65 18.24 0.21
CA GLY A 291 -11.50 18.08 -1.25
C GLY A 291 -11.07 16.66 -1.60
N TYR A 292 -10.15 16.10 -0.82
CA TYR A 292 -9.75 14.70 -0.93
C TYR A 292 -10.93 13.73 -0.72
N ARG A 293 -11.82 14.00 0.24
CA ARG A 293 -13.03 13.19 0.47
C ARG A 293 -14.01 13.29 -0.69
N SER A 294 -14.38 14.51 -1.05
CA SER A 294 -15.49 14.79 -1.97
C SER A 294 -15.15 14.51 -3.44
N GLY A 295 -13.88 14.61 -3.82
CA GLY A 295 -13.41 14.23 -5.17
C GLY A 295 -12.93 12.77 -5.28
N SER A 296 -12.89 12.00 -4.19
CA SER A 296 -12.57 10.57 -4.29
C SER A 296 -13.77 9.79 -4.80
N ILE A 297 -13.56 8.95 -5.80
CA ILE A 297 -14.57 7.99 -6.28
C ILE A 297 -14.59 6.76 -5.37
N ASN A 298 -15.67 5.98 -5.42
CA ASN A 298 -15.68 4.70 -4.73
C ASN A 298 -14.71 3.72 -5.42
N LEU A 299 -13.55 3.54 -4.79
CA LEU A 299 -12.43 2.72 -5.26
C LEU A 299 -12.83 1.28 -5.58
N LEU A 300 -13.78 0.71 -4.82
CA LEU A 300 -14.10 -0.72 -4.90
C LEU A 300 -14.88 -1.09 -6.18
N PRO A 301 -15.98 -0.39 -6.56
CA PRO A 301 -16.58 -0.50 -7.89
C PRO A 301 -15.59 -0.23 -9.03
N GLU A 302 -14.72 0.76 -8.91
CA GLU A 302 -13.78 1.11 -9.98
C GLU A 302 -12.74 0.01 -10.21
N ALA A 303 -12.14 -0.50 -9.13
CA ALA A 303 -11.28 -1.67 -9.17
C ALA A 303 -11.97 -2.87 -9.85
N LEU A 304 -13.21 -3.19 -9.46
CA LEU A 304 -13.97 -4.30 -10.07
C LEU A 304 -14.22 -4.13 -11.58
N LYS A 305 -14.47 -2.91 -12.06
CA LYS A 305 -14.59 -2.62 -13.51
C LYS A 305 -13.28 -2.91 -14.24
N THR A 306 -12.16 -2.46 -13.66
CA THR A 306 -10.83 -2.66 -14.24
C THR A 306 -10.39 -4.13 -14.21
N GLU A 307 -10.68 -4.85 -13.13
CA GLU A 307 -10.44 -6.30 -13.03
C GLU A 307 -11.28 -7.07 -14.06
N TYR A 308 -12.56 -6.73 -14.24
CA TYR A 308 -13.41 -7.32 -15.29
C TYR A 308 -12.76 -7.19 -16.67
N LEU A 309 -12.33 -5.97 -17.05
CA LEU A 309 -11.73 -5.71 -18.35
C LEU A 309 -10.40 -6.44 -18.52
N THR A 310 -9.57 -6.44 -17.48
CA THR A 310 -8.26 -7.11 -17.47
C THR A 310 -8.40 -8.62 -17.63
N GLN A 311 -9.31 -9.23 -16.87
CA GLN A 311 -9.58 -10.68 -16.95
C GLN A 311 -10.28 -11.05 -18.27
N ALA A 312 -11.23 -10.25 -18.75
CA ALA A 312 -11.87 -10.47 -20.05
C ALA A 312 -10.86 -10.40 -21.21
N LYS A 313 -9.90 -9.45 -21.15
CA LYS A 313 -8.83 -9.31 -22.14
C LYS A 313 -7.81 -10.45 -22.05
N MET A 314 -7.47 -10.91 -20.85
CA MET A 314 -6.67 -12.11 -20.65
C MET A 314 -7.36 -13.34 -21.24
N LEU A 315 -8.65 -13.55 -20.98
CA LEU A 315 -9.43 -14.67 -21.52
C LEU A 315 -9.48 -14.67 -23.05
N ASP A 316 -9.73 -13.51 -23.67
CA ASP A 316 -9.62 -13.37 -25.14
C ASP A 316 -8.20 -13.68 -25.62
N GLY A 317 -7.17 -13.20 -24.92
CA GLY A 317 -5.76 -13.41 -25.20
C GLY A 317 -5.34 -14.89 -25.17
N LEU A 318 -5.88 -15.70 -24.26
CA LEU A 318 -5.61 -17.15 -24.16
C LEU A 318 -6.07 -17.92 -25.42
N THR A 319 -7.06 -17.42 -26.16
CA THR A 319 -7.51 -18.03 -27.43
C THR A 319 -6.70 -17.58 -28.65
N ALA A 320 -5.85 -16.56 -28.52
CA ALA A 320 -5.03 -16.07 -29.62
C ALA A 320 -3.85 -17.03 -29.90
N PRO A 321 -3.33 -17.09 -31.15
CA PRO A 321 -2.12 -17.84 -31.45
C PRO A 321 -0.94 -17.42 -30.54
N GLY A 322 -0.35 -18.38 -29.83
CA GLY A 322 0.71 -18.14 -28.84
C GLY A 322 0.25 -17.50 -27.50
N GLY A 323 -1.06 -17.34 -27.28
CA GLY A 323 -1.61 -16.76 -26.06
C GLY A 323 -1.32 -17.59 -24.81
N ILE A 324 -1.50 -18.91 -24.90
CA ILE A 324 -1.17 -19.87 -23.84
C ILE A 324 0.33 -19.82 -23.49
N ASP A 325 1.21 -19.73 -24.50
CA ASP A 325 2.66 -19.64 -24.29
C ASP A 325 3.03 -18.40 -23.48
N LYS A 326 2.51 -17.22 -23.88
CA LYS A 326 2.71 -15.95 -23.16
C LYS A 326 2.17 -16.00 -21.74
N PHE A 327 1.02 -16.62 -21.52
CA PHE A 327 0.46 -16.76 -20.17
C PHE A 327 1.32 -17.67 -19.26
N VAL A 328 1.84 -18.78 -19.80
CA VAL A 328 2.77 -19.66 -19.08
C VAL A 328 4.11 -18.94 -18.80
N GLU A 329 4.62 -18.15 -19.73
CA GLU A 329 5.83 -17.33 -19.52
C GLU A 329 5.61 -16.29 -18.42
N MET A 330 4.53 -15.53 -18.49
CA MET A 330 4.20 -14.51 -17.50
C MET A 330 3.95 -15.11 -16.11
N THR A 331 3.24 -16.23 -15.99
CA THR A 331 3.02 -16.87 -14.67
C THR A 331 4.32 -17.35 -14.03
N LYS A 332 5.35 -17.74 -14.81
CA LYS A 332 6.70 -18.02 -14.29
C LYS A 332 7.41 -16.76 -13.77
N LEU A 333 7.31 -15.65 -14.51
CA LEU A 333 7.90 -14.37 -14.12
C LEU A 333 7.28 -13.87 -12.80
N MET A 334 5.95 -13.93 -12.66
CA MET A 334 5.25 -13.57 -11.42
C MET A 334 5.51 -14.56 -10.27
N GLY A 335 5.67 -15.86 -10.57
CA GLY A 335 5.95 -16.90 -9.59
C GLY A 335 7.37 -16.90 -9.00
N GLY A 336 8.20 -15.92 -9.33
CA GLY A 336 9.56 -15.78 -8.80
C GLY A 336 10.51 -16.92 -9.18
N GLY A 337 10.24 -17.62 -10.30
CA GLY A 337 11.06 -18.74 -10.79
C GLY A 337 11.05 -20.01 -9.93
N ALA A 338 10.34 -20.02 -8.79
CA ALA A 338 10.32 -21.13 -7.84
C ALA A 338 9.41 -22.28 -8.30
N ALA A 339 9.89 -23.06 -9.28
CA ALA A 339 9.50 -24.45 -9.55
C ALA A 339 8.01 -24.80 -9.34
N ALA A 340 7.11 -24.11 -10.03
CA ALA A 340 5.79 -24.64 -10.38
C ALA A 340 5.97 -25.78 -11.42
N ALA A 341 6.57 -26.88 -10.96
CA ALA A 341 7.18 -27.93 -11.77
C ALA A 341 6.14 -28.88 -12.37
N GLY A 342 5.35 -28.38 -13.32
CA GLY A 342 4.84 -29.18 -14.42
C GLY A 342 5.75 -29.02 -15.64
N ASN A 343 5.86 -30.05 -16.47
CA ASN A 343 6.41 -29.88 -17.82
C ASN A 343 5.63 -28.78 -18.54
N ASP A 344 6.31 -27.72 -19.00
CA ASP A 344 5.73 -26.59 -19.73
C ASP A 344 4.74 -27.06 -20.80
N GLU A 345 5.13 -28.06 -21.56
CA GLU A 345 4.36 -28.62 -22.66
C GLU A 345 3.02 -29.24 -22.20
N SER A 346 3.00 -29.81 -21.01
CA SER A 346 1.80 -30.44 -20.45
C SER A 346 0.88 -29.43 -19.77
N THR A 347 1.44 -28.42 -19.10
CA THR A 347 0.68 -27.27 -18.63
C THR A 347 0.05 -26.54 -19.81
N LYS A 348 0.81 -26.28 -20.88
CA LYS A 348 0.28 -25.73 -22.15
C LYS A 348 -0.84 -26.61 -22.70
N LYS A 349 -0.68 -27.93 -22.80
CA LYS A 349 -1.74 -28.84 -23.28
C LYS A 349 -3.01 -28.79 -22.43
N LEU A 350 -2.90 -28.73 -21.10
CA LEU A 350 -4.05 -28.57 -20.21
C LEU A 350 -4.77 -27.24 -20.44
N LEU A 351 -4.02 -26.13 -20.50
CA LEU A 351 -4.57 -24.80 -20.71
C LEU A 351 -5.19 -24.68 -22.12
N THR A 352 -4.54 -25.18 -23.18
CA THR A 352 -5.09 -25.21 -24.55
C THR A 352 -6.36 -26.08 -24.65
N ALA A 353 -6.45 -27.18 -23.91
CA ALA A 353 -7.67 -28.00 -23.86
C ALA A 353 -8.81 -27.30 -23.11
N LEU A 354 -8.49 -26.48 -22.10
CA LEU A 354 -9.46 -25.75 -21.28
C LEU A 354 -9.96 -24.47 -21.96
N PHE A 355 -9.06 -23.64 -22.48
CA PHE A 355 -9.34 -22.32 -23.05
C PHE A 355 -9.71 -22.39 -24.55
N THR A 356 -10.68 -23.23 -24.90
CA THR A 356 -11.33 -23.17 -26.21
C THR A 356 -12.12 -21.85 -26.35
N PRO A 357 -12.39 -21.37 -27.57
CA PRO A 357 -13.19 -20.14 -27.78
C PRO A 357 -14.58 -20.18 -27.12
N GLU A 358 -15.22 -21.35 -27.11
CA GLU A 358 -16.51 -21.56 -26.44
C GLU A 358 -16.37 -21.46 -24.92
N ASN A 359 -15.38 -22.14 -24.34
CA ASN A 359 -15.13 -22.14 -22.90
C ASN A 359 -14.73 -20.75 -22.40
N VAL A 360 -13.96 -19.99 -23.19
CA VAL A 360 -13.64 -18.59 -22.91
C VAL A 360 -14.89 -17.71 -22.91
N GLN A 361 -15.84 -17.90 -23.83
CA GLN A 361 -17.11 -17.15 -23.79
C GLN A 361 -17.99 -17.53 -22.59
N LYS A 362 -18.02 -18.81 -22.19
CA LYS A 362 -18.68 -19.23 -20.93
C LYS A 362 -18.03 -18.56 -19.72
N MET A 363 -16.70 -18.58 -19.63
CA MET A 363 -15.95 -17.91 -18.54
C MET A 363 -16.14 -16.40 -18.51
N LYS A 364 -16.12 -15.70 -19.66
CA LYS A 364 -16.43 -14.26 -19.75
C LYS A 364 -17.86 -13.95 -19.29
N SER A 365 -18.83 -14.80 -19.66
CA SER A 365 -20.22 -14.69 -19.22
C SER A 365 -20.38 -14.91 -17.71
N GLY A 366 -19.70 -15.91 -17.15
CA GLY A 366 -19.65 -16.16 -15.71
C GLY A 366 -19.03 -15.00 -14.95
N LEU A 367 -17.87 -14.51 -15.39
CA LEU A 367 -17.20 -13.33 -14.85
C LEU A 367 -18.09 -12.08 -14.88
N ALA A 368 -18.81 -11.83 -15.97
CA ALA A 368 -19.77 -10.73 -16.05
C ALA A 368 -20.89 -10.85 -15.01
N ARG A 369 -21.41 -12.06 -14.77
CA ARG A 369 -22.38 -12.32 -13.68
C ARG A 369 -21.76 -12.06 -12.30
N THR A 370 -20.53 -12.53 -12.04
CA THR A 370 -19.81 -12.28 -10.78
C THR A 370 -19.71 -10.79 -10.51
N ILE A 371 -19.12 -10.04 -11.45
CA ILE A 371 -18.85 -8.60 -11.29
C ILE A 371 -20.16 -7.82 -11.19
N LYS A 372 -21.22 -8.19 -11.93
CA LYS A 372 -22.54 -7.58 -11.78
C LYS A 372 -23.11 -7.78 -10.37
N ALA A 373 -23.04 -9.01 -9.84
CA ALA A 373 -23.53 -9.32 -8.50
C ALA A 373 -22.71 -8.57 -7.44
N GLN A 374 -21.38 -8.51 -7.59
CA GLN A 374 -20.48 -7.77 -6.71
C GLN A 374 -20.74 -6.25 -6.74
N LEU A 375 -20.89 -5.64 -7.91
CA LEU A 375 -21.25 -4.23 -8.06
C LEU A 375 -22.64 -3.91 -7.47
N SER A 376 -23.60 -4.83 -7.64
CA SER A 376 -24.95 -4.68 -7.08
C SER A 376 -24.98 -4.84 -5.55
N ALA A 377 -24.14 -5.73 -5.00
CA ALA A 377 -24.00 -5.93 -3.56
C ALA A 377 -23.28 -4.75 -2.89
N ILE A 378 -22.36 -4.09 -3.60
CA ILE A 378 -21.71 -2.86 -3.12
C ILE A 378 -22.74 -1.73 -2.96
N GLY A 379 -23.53 -1.43 -4.00
CA GLY A 379 -24.57 -0.41 -3.96
C GLY A 379 -24.08 0.96 -3.45
N ASP A 380 -25.01 1.75 -2.88
CA ASP A 380 -24.67 2.89 -2.05
C ASP A 380 -24.27 2.38 -0.66
N ILE A 381 -22.96 2.14 -0.46
CA ILE A 381 -22.40 1.80 0.85
C ILE A 381 -22.67 2.94 1.84
N GLY A 382 -23.75 2.81 2.62
CA GLY A 382 -24.15 3.79 3.62
C GLY A 382 -23.67 3.48 5.04
N SER A 383 -23.28 2.23 5.35
CA SER A 383 -22.88 1.83 6.70
C SER A 383 -21.73 0.83 6.76
N VAL A 384 -21.18 0.68 7.97
CA VAL A 384 -20.06 -0.21 8.28
C VAL A 384 -20.40 -1.69 8.21
N ASP A 385 -21.57 -2.05 8.74
CA ASP A 385 -22.00 -3.45 8.74
C ASP A 385 -22.26 -3.93 7.31
N ASP A 386 -22.68 -3.01 6.42
CA ASP A 386 -22.69 -3.27 4.98
C ASP A 386 -21.28 -3.61 4.49
N ILE A 387 -20.22 -2.84 4.80
CA ILE A 387 -18.88 -3.12 4.27
C ILE A 387 -18.31 -4.47 4.75
N ARG A 388 -18.50 -4.85 6.02
CA ARG A 388 -18.04 -6.18 6.51
C ARG A 388 -18.81 -7.31 5.83
N LYS A 389 -20.13 -7.14 5.72
CA LYS A 389 -21.02 -8.08 5.04
C LYS A 389 -20.66 -8.19 3.56
N ILE A 390 -20.50 -7.07 2.87
CA ILE A 390 -20.00 -6.94 1.49
C ILE A 390 -18.64 -7.63 1.37
N GLY A 391 -17.67 -7.43 2.27
CA GLY A 391 -16.38 -8.13 2.19
C GLY A 391 -16.52 -9.66 2.16
N ALA A 392 -17.33 -10.22 3.07
CA ALA A 392 -17.61 -11.66 3.11
C ALA A 392 -18.49 -12.15 1.95
N GLU A 393 -19.46 -11.33 1.52
CA GLU A 393 -20.36 -11.61 0.39
C GLU A 393 -19.61 -11.52 -0.94
N LEU A 394 -18.70 -10.57 -1.14
CA LEU A 394 -17.84 -10.45 -2.32
C LEU A 394 -16.90 -11.65 -2.47
N ASP A 395 -16.32 -12.12 -1.36
CA ASP A 395 -15.51 -13.34 -1.32
C ASP A 395 -16.37 -14.59 -1.58
N SER A 396 -17.60 -14.64 -1.06
CA SER A 396 -18.56 -15.74 -1.25
C SER A 396 -19.12 -15.80 -2.68
N ILE A 397 -19.60 -14.67 -3.20
CA ILE A 397 -20.04 -14.45 -4.59
C ILE A 397 -18.89 -14.75 -5.54
N GLY A 398 -17.67 -14.29 -5.20
CA GLY A 398 -16.48 -14.63 -5.94
C GLY A 398 -16.28 -16.14 -6.01
N GLN A 399 -16.04 -16.79 -4.86
CA GLN A 399 -15.76 -18.22 -4.81
C GLN A 399 -16.86 -19.07 -5.44
N SER A 400 -18.13 -18.75 -5.20
CA SER A 400 -19.28 -19.44 -5.81
C SER A 400 -19.33 -19.24 -7.32
N THR A 401 -19.28 -17.99 -7.81
CA THR A 401 -19.46 -17.72 -9.25
C THR A 401 -18.23 -18.13 -10.08
N ALA A 402 -17.02 -18.06 -9.54
CA ALA A 402 -15.84 -18.64 -10.20
C ALA A 402 -15.91 -20.17 -10.25
N THR A 403 -16.41 -20.81 -9.18
CA THR A 403 -16.70 -22.25 -9.18
C THR A 403 -17.79 -22.60 -10.20
N GLU A 404 -18.82 -21.76 -10.35
CA GLU A 404 -19.90 -21.95 -11.34
C GLU A 404 -19.45 -21.74 -12.78
N ALA A 405 -18.70 -20.67 -13.07
CA ALA A 405 -18.14 -20.41 -14.39
C ALA A 405 -17.18 -21.53 -14.84
N LEU A 406 -16.39 -22.08 -13.91
CA LEU A 406 -15.55 -23.24 -14.18
C LEU A 406 -16.37 -24.54 -14.27
N ALA A 407 -17.44 -24.69 -13.50
CA ALA A 407 -18.38 -25.83 -13.60
C ALA A 407 -19.17 -25.85 -14.93
N GLU A 408 -19.45 -24.69 -15.53
CA GLU A 408 -20.03 -24.57 -16.88
C GLU A 408 -19.07 -25.02 -18.00
N VAL A 409 -17.77 -25.10 -17.70
CA VAL A 409 -16.71 -25.56 -18.61
C VAL A 409 -16.28 -27.01 -18.32
N LEU A 410 -16.27 -27.44 -17.06
CA LEU A 410 -15.86 -28.77 -16.63
C LEU A 410 -17.00 -29.79 -16.73
N ASP A 411 -17.45 -30.07 -17.95
CA ASP A 411 -18.28 -31.24 -18.23
C ASP A 411 -17.49 -32.56 -18.12
N LYS A 412 -18.19 -33.69 -18.19
CA LYS A 412 -17.57 -35.02 -18.00
C LYS A 412 -16.50 -35.35 -19.05
N GLU A 413 -16.68 -34.87 -20.28
CA GLU A 413 -15.73 -35.09 -21.38
C GLU A 413 -14.46 -34.26 -21.17
N THR A 414 -14.63 -32.99 -20.85
CA THR A 414 -13.55 -32.05 -20.50
C THR A 414 -12.76 -32.55 -19.28
N ILE A 415 -13.44 -33.03 -18.23
CA ILE A 415 -12.77 -33.62 -17.05
C ILE A 415 -11.97 -34.87 -17.43
N ALA A 416 -12.55 -35.77 -18.23
CA ALA A 416 -11.84 -36.98 -18.66
C ALA A 416 -10.60 -36.65 -19.51
N ARG A 417 -10.73 -35.70 -20.45
CA ARG A 417 -9.63 -35.20 -21.29
C ARG A 417 -8.54 -34.53 -20.47
N LEU A 418 -8.89 -33.67 -19.51
CA LEU A 418 -7.92 -33.06 -18.59
C LEU A 418 -7.22 -34.12 -17.72
N ALA A 419 -7.95 -35.15 -17.27
CA ALA A 419 -7.39 -36.25 -16.48
C ALA A 419 -6.39 -37.11 -17.26
N GLU A 420 -6.64 -37.31 -18.55
CA GLU A 420 -5.73 -37.98 -19.48
C GLU A 420 -4.45 -37.16 -19.68
N ILE A 421 -4.59 -35.88 -20.06
CA ILE A 421 -3.45 -34.98 -20.29
C ILE A 421 -2.59 -34.83 -19.02
N ALA A 422 -3.24 -34.62 -17.86
CA ALA A 422 -2.53 -34.51 -16.57
C ALA A 422 -1.83 -35.83 -16.19
N GLY A 423 -2.34 -36.98 -16.64
CA GLY A 423 -1.78 -38.30 -16.32
C GLY A 423 -0.32 -38.47 -16.72
N GLY A 424 0.14 -37.76 -17.78
CA GLY A 424 1.52 -37.79 -18.24
C GLY A 424 2.47 -36.81 -17.55
N SER A 425 2.00 -35.91 -16.68
CA SER A 425 2.81 -34.77 -16.21
C SER A 425 2.55 -34.28 -14.78
N ASN A 426 1.34 -34.50 -14.26
CA ASN A 426 0.96 -34.18 -12.90
C ASN A 426 0.01 -35.29 -12.40
N PRO A 427 0.56 -36.44 -11.97
CA PRO A 427 -0.23 -37.58 -11.52
C PRO A 427 -1.18 -37.25 -10.37
N ALA A 428 -0.83 -36.29 -9.50
CA ALA A 428 -1.68 -35.84 -8.41
C ALA A 428 -2.93 -35.10 -8.93
N LEU A 429 -2.78 -34.18 -9.88
CA LEU A 429 -3.91 -33.52 -10.56
C LEU A 429 -4.74 -34.54 -11.36
N ALA A 430 -4.10 -35.48 -12.03
CA ALA A 430 -4.78 -36.55 -12.75
C ALA A 430 -5.62 -37.45 -11.81
N GLU A 431 -5.09 -37.78 -10.62
CA GLU A 431 -5.81 -38.54 -9.60
C GLU A 431 -6.98 -37.75 -9.01
N ILE A 432 -6.81 -36.43 -8.78
CA ILE A 432 -7.90 -35.53 -8.36
C ILE A 432 -9.00 -35.51 -9.42
N LEU A 433 -8.66 -35.29 -10.69
CA LEU A 433 -9.62 -35.26 -11.81
C LEU A 433 -10.34 -36.62 -11.99
N LYS A 434 -9.63 -37.74 -11.89
CA LYS A 434 -10.21 -39.10 -11.94
C LYS A 434 -11.19 -39.36 -10.79
N LYS A 435 -10.85 -38.95 -9.56
CA LYS A 435 -11.75 -39.05 -8.40
C LYS A 435 -12.96 -38.10 -8.54
N ALA A 436 -12.75 -36.94 -9.14
CA ALA A 436 -13.77 -35.93 -9.35
C ALA A 436 -14.71 -36.20 -10.54
N ALA A 437 -14.35 -37.09 -11.47
CA ALA A 437 -15.17 -37.43 -12.64
C ALA A 437 -16.57 -38.02 -12.32
N GLY A 438 -16.77 -38.52 -11.09
CA GLY A 438 -18.07 -38.95 -10.57
C GLY A 438 -18.77 -37.94 -9.65
N ALA A 439 -18.16 -36.79 -9.36
CA ALA A 439 -18.73 -35.72 -8.56
C ALA A 439 -19.53 -34.73 -9.42
N ASP A 440 -20.25 -33.80 -8.79
CA ASP A 440 -20.89 -32.70 -9.51
C ASP A 440 -19.84 -31.68 -10.00
N PRO A 441 -20.10 -30.97 -11.12
CA PRO A 441 -19.15 -30.02 -11.69
C PRO A 441 -18.69 -28.89 -10.74
N LYS A 442 -19.48 -28.46 -9.75
CA LYS A 442 -19.05 -27.44 -8.77
C LYS A 442 -18.02 -28.03 -7.81
N THR A 443 -18.23 -29.25 -7.32
CA THR A 443 -17.22 -29.98 -6.55
C THR A 443 -15.92 -30.13 -7.34
N VAL A 444 -15.99 -30.50 -8.63
CA VAL A 444 -14.78 -30.61 -9.49
C VAL A 444 -14.08 -29.26 -9.64
N ALA A 445 -14.81 -28.21 -9.99
CA ALA A 445 -14.28 -26.85 -10.13
C ALA A 445 -13.59 -26.35 -8.85
N SER A 446 -14.18 -26.60 -7.67
CA SER A 446 -13.60 -26.20 -6.38
C SER A 446 -12.27 -26.90 -6.05
N LEU A 447 -12.07 -28.14 -6.53
CA LEU A 447 -10.84 -28.92 -6.35
C LEU A 447 -9.77 -28.57 -7.40
N VAL A 448 -10.19 -28.29 -8.63
CA VAL A 448 -9.31 -28.13 -9.80
C VAL A 448 -8.86 -26.68 -9.99
N GLY A 449 -9.76 -25.69 -9.80
CA GLY A 449 -9.45 -24.26 -10.01
C GLY A 449 -8.16 -23.80 -9.31
N PRO A 450 -7.98 -24.08 -8.00
CA PRO A 450 -6.74 -23.75 -7.29
C PRO A 450 -5.50 -24.46 -7.84
N GLN A 451 -5.63 -25.69 -8.35
CA GLN A 451 -4.49 -26.45 -8.91
C GLN A 451 -4.04 -25.92 -10.27
N LEU A 452 -4.96 -25.32 -11.03
CA LEU A 452 -4.66 -24.69 -12.32
C LEU A 452 -4.19 -23.23 -12.19
N GLY A 453 -4.12 -22.68 -10.98
CA GLY A 453 -3.85 -21.26 -10.75
C GLY A 453 -5.00 -20.34 -11.18
N ILE A 454 -6.17 -20.89 -11.50
CA ILE A 454 -7.36 -20.16 -11.98
C ILE A 454 -8.11 -19.61 -10.77
N ASN A 455 -7.49 -18.67 -10.07
CA ASN A 455 -8.17 -17.75 -9.17
C ASN A 455 -8.68 -16.56 -10.01
N LEU A 456 -9.77 -16.76 -10.75
CA LEU A 456 -10.51 -15.66 -11.40
C LEU A 456 -11.04 -14.64 -10.38
N THR A 457 -11.09 -15.04 -9.10
CA THR A 457 -11.39 -14.16 -7.99
C THR A 457 -10.10 -13.71 -7.33
N THR A 458 -9.69 -12.49 -7.68
CA THR A 458 -8.84 -11.66 -6.82
C THR A 458 -9.45 -11.62 -5.42
N GLY A 459 -8.60 -11.66 -4.38
CA GLY A 459 -9.04 -11.72 -2.99
C GLY A 459 -9.61 -10.38 -2.55
N MET A 460 -10.86 -10.09 -2.88
CA MET A 460 -11.50 -8.80 -2.64
C MET A 460 -11.50 -8.44 -1.15
N ALA A 461 -11.65 -9.41 -0.24
CA ALA A 461 -11.46 -9.16 1.20
C ALA A 461 -10.07 -8.57 1.56
N THR A 462 -9.00 -8.94 0.85
CA THR A 462 -7.66 -8.37 1.07
C THR A 462 -7.52 -6.92 0.58
N VAL A 463 -8.50 -6.42 -0.19
CA VAL A 463 -8.59 -5.05 -0.70
C VAL A 463 -9.58 -4.22 0.14
N VAL A 464 -10.73 -4.81 0.50
CA VAL A 464 -11.76 -4.19 1.36
C VAL A 464 -11.18 -3.79 2.72
N THR A 465 -10.31 -4.60 3.32
CA THR A 465 -9.69 -4.26 4.61
C THR A 465 -8.79 -3.01 4.54
N PRO A 466 -7.81 -2.89 3.61
CA PRO A 466 -7.10 -1.63 3.36
C PRO A 466 -7.99 -0.43 3.02
N LEU A 467 -9.08 -0.64 2.27
CA LEU A 467 -10.04 0.41 1.91
C LEU A 467 -10.81 0.96 3.12
N LEU A 468 -11.21 0.09 4.05
CA LEU A 468 -11.75 0.52 5.33
C LEU A 468 -10.74 1.36 6.11
N TYR A 469 -9.49 0.88 6.25
CA TYR A 469 -8.46 1.65 6.95
C TYR A 469 -8.18 3.01 6.31
N PHE A 470 -8.22 3.10 4.98
CA PHE A 470 -8.12 4.35 4.22
C PHE A 470 -9.22 5.36 4.62
N GLN A 471 -10.50 4.93 4.62
CA GLN A 471 -11.61 5.81 5.04
C GLN A 471 -11.49 6.22 6.51
N ASN A 472 -11.05 5.31 7.38
CA ASN A 472 -10.88 5.61 8.80
C ASN A 472 -9.73 6.59 9.06
N ASP A 473 -8.58 6.35 8.43
CA ASP A 473 -7.40 7.20 8.56
C ASP A 473 -7.71 8.64 8.06
N GLN A 474 -8.65 8.80 7.11
CA GLN A 474 -9.14 10.13 6.72
C GLN A 474 -9.92 10.84 7.85
N GLY A 475 -10.86 10.16 8.50
CA GLY A 475 -11.60 10.72 9.64
C GLY A 475 -10.69 11.08 10.82
N ILE A 476 -9.64 10.28 11.04
CA ILE A 476 -8.57 10.58 12.00
C ILE A 476 -7.84 11.87 11.61
N MET A 477 -7.41 12.02 10.35
CA MET A 477 -6.70 13.21 9.87
C MET A 477 -7.52 14.49 10.04
N GLU A 478 -8.80 14.47 9.67
CA GLU A 478 -9.71 15.61 9.86
C GLU A 478 -9.86 15.97 11.34
N SER A 479 -10.08 14.96 12.19
CA SER A 479 -10.24 15.12 13.64
C SER A 479 -8.99 15.69 14.33
N LEU A 480 -7.80 15.15 14.02
CA LEU A 480 -6.53 15.65 14.56
C LEU A 480 -6.24 17.09 14.12
N THR A 481 -6.58 17.43 12.87
CA THR A 481 -6.43 18.79 12.35
C THR A 481 -7.39 19.76 13.04
N ALA A 482 -8.65 19.37 13.27
CA ALA A 482 -9.63 20.16 14.02
C ALA A 482 -9.19 20.42 15.47
N ILE A 483 -8.72 19.38 16.20
CA ILE A 483 -8.17 19.50 17.55
C ILE A 483 -6.97 20.47 17.55
N ARG A 484 -6.09 20.38 16.56
CA ARG A 484 -4.91 21.26 16.49
C ARG A 484 -5.27 22.71 16.19
N ARG A 485 -6.20 22.95 15.25
CA ARG A 485 -6.76 24.27 14.94
C ARG A 485 -7.37 24.91 16.18
N TRP A 486 -8.16 24.16 16.93
CA TRP A 486 -8.76 24.59 18.19
C TRP A 486 -7.67 25.00 19.18
N TYR A 487 -6.66 24.14 19.41
CA TYR A 487 -5.54 24.43 20.31
C TYR A 487 -4.80 25.73 19.93
N VAL A 488 -4.50 25.94 18.65
CA VAL A 488 -3.81 27.15 18.18
C VAL A 488 -4.67 28.40 18.37
N THR A 489 -5.98 28.28 18.23
CA THR A 489 -6.95 29.38 18.38
C THR A 489 -7.21 29.73 19.86
N LYS A 490 -7.49 28.74 20.71
CA LYS A 490 -7.90 28.92 22.12
C LYS A 490 -6.77 28.81 23.15
N LYS A 491 -5.57 28.37 22.72
CA LYS A 491 -4.38 28.04 23.55
C LYS A 491 -4.53 26.84 24.48
N SER A 492 -5.67 26.15 24.46
CA SER A 492 -5.92 24.89 25.16
C SER A 492 -6.97 24.06 24.43
N VAL A 493 -7.01 22.76 24.68
CA VAL A 493 -8.14 21.88 24.33
C VAL A 493 -8.83 21.51 25.64
N PRO A 494 -10.13 21.82 25.83
CA PRO A 494 -10.83 21.48 27.07
C PRO A 494 -11.03 19.98 27.23
N LYS A 495 -11.01 19.48 28.47
CA LYS A 495 -11.15 18.04 28.76
C LYS A 495 -12.59 17.53 28.70
N ASP A 496 -13.53 18.44 28.88
CA ASP A 496 -14.98 18.28 28.95
C ASP A 496 -15.68 18.41 27.58
N LYS A 497 -14.96 18.87 26.55
CA LYS A 497 -15.51 19.07 25.21
C LYS A 497 -15.50 17.78 24.38
N ALA A 498 -16.64 17.47 23.79
CA ALA A 498 -16.75 16.38 22.82
C ALA A 498 -16.04 16.74 21.51
N LEU A 499 -15.49 15.73 20.82
CA LEU A 499 -14.83 15.91 19.52
C LEU A 499 -15.75 16.55 18.48
N ASP A 500 -17.04 16.22 18.53
CA ASP A 500 -18.07 16.76 17.64
C ASP A 500 -18.19 18.31 17.72
N GLU A 501 -18.07 18.90 18.91
CA GLU A 501 -18.09 20.36 19.08
C GLU A 501 -16.81 21.00 18.52
N ILE A 502 -15.66 20.36 18.76
CA ILE A 502 -14.36 20.81 18.24
C ILE A 502 -14.34 20.78 16.71
N CYS A 503 -14.86 19.71 16.10
CA CYS A 503 -14.99 19.56 14.67
C CYS A 503 -15.93 20.62 14.07
N ARG A 504 -17.07 20.93 14.71
CA ARG A 504 -17.96 22.01 14.26
C ARG A 504 -17.32 23.39 14.31
N GLU A 505 -16.58 23.74 15.36
CA GLU A 505 -15.87 25.03 15.39
C GLU A 505 -14.71 25.09 14.35
N ALA A 506 -14.17 23.94 13.95
CA ALA A 506 -13.27 23.80 12.81
C ALA A 506 -13.98 23.75 11.43
N GLY A 507 -15.29 24.02 11.38
CA GLY A 507 -16.06 24.06 10.14
C GLY A 507 -16.28 22.69 9.48
N LEU A 508 -16.16 21.60 10.22
CA LEU A 508 -16.73 20.30 9.84
C LEU A 508 -18.22 20.26 10.24
N GLU A 509 -19.02 19.39 9.64
CA GLU A 509 -20.45 19.26 9.97
C GLU A 509 -20.69 18.55 11.32
N SER A 510 -19.84 17.56 11.60
CA SER A 510 -19.79 16.77 12.83
C SER A 510 -18.37 16.24 13.05
N ALA A 511 -18.14 15.51 14.13
CA ALA A 511 -17.03 14.55 14.15
C ALA A 511 -17.20 13.52 13.01
N PRO A 512 -16.13 13.16 12.29
CA PRO A 512 -16.15 12.07 11.31
C PRO A 512 -16.64 10.75 11.94
N LEU A 513 -17.31 9.92 11.13
CA LEU A 513 -17.73 8.58 11.57
C LEU A 513 -16.53 7.63 11.56
N ASP A 514 -16.44 6.80 12.59
CA ASP A 514 -15.59 5.64 12.67
C ASP A 514 -16.17 4.53 11.77
N ILE A 515 -15.38 4.07 10.79
CA ILE A 515 -15.82 3.11 9.76
C ILE A 515 -15.83 1.65 10.24
N PHE A 516 -15.62 1.41 11.53
CA PHE A 516 -15.69 0.10 12.18
C PHE A 516 -16.87 0.00 13.16
N THR A 517 -17.47 1.14 13.54
CA THR A 517 -18.60 1.22 14.48
C THR A 517 -19.83 1.94 13.92
N GLY A 518 -19.68 2.77 12.88
CA GLY A 518 -20.72 3.66 12.37
C GLY A 518 -21.05 4.85 13.28
N LYS A 519 -20.35 4.99 14.42
CA LYS A 519 -20.54 6.08 15.39
C LYS A 519 -19.56 7.23 15.09
N PRO A 520 -19.84 8.47 15.55
CA PRO A 520 -18.84 9.54 15.54
C PRO A 520 -17.57 9.14 16.31
N MET A 521 -16.41 9.45 15.75
CA MET A 521 -15.11 9.29 16.43
C MET A 521 -15.09 10.07 17.75
N ARG A 522 -14.29 9.61 18.71
CA ARG A 522 -14.19 10.20 20.05
C ARG A 522 -12.81 10.78 20.31
N MET A 523 -12.76 11.82 21.12
CA MET A 523 -11.51 12.33 21.69
C MET A 523 -11.31 11.75 23.08
N VAL A 524 -10.12 11.22 23.35
CA VAL A 524 -9.70 10.74 24.67
C VAL A 524 -8.43 11.46 25.11
N TRP A 525 -8.09 11.41 26.40
CA TRP A 525 -6.90 12.06 26.94
C TRP A 525 -5.86 11.02 27.34
N THR A 526 -4.71 11.05 26.66
CA THR A 526 -3.53 10.25 27.00
C THR A 526 -2.52 11.08 27.78
N GLN A 527 -1.45 10.44 28.27
CA GLN A 527 -0.32 11.14 28.88
C GLN A 527 0.37 12.15 27.93
N SER A 528 0.22 11.98 26.61
CA SER A 528 0.84 12.83 25.58
C SER A 528 -0.10 13.92 25.03
N GLY A 529 -1.35 13.98 25.51
CA GLY A 529 -2.35 14.97 25.07
C GLY A 529 -3.67 14.34 24.62
N PRO A 530 -4.54 15.12 23.96
CA PRO A 530 -5.74 14.59 23.34
C PRO A 530 -5.37 13.69 22.16
N ALA A 531 -6.12 12.61 22.03
CA ALA A 531 -5.99 11.62 20.98
C ALA A 531 -7.36 11.33 20.37
N VAL A 532 -7.38 10.94 19.10
CA VAL A 532 -8.58 10.44 18.43
C VAL A 532 -8.61 8.93 18.62
N LEU A 533 -9.74 8.42 19.07
CA LEU A 533 -9.98 7.00 19.31
C LEU A 533 -10.94 6.45 18.27
N THR A 534 -10.61 5.26 17.77
CA THR A 534 -11.37 4.48 16.81
C THR A 534 -11.26 2.99 17.14
N ALA A 535 -12.27 2.18 16.80
CA ALA A 535 -12.24 0.75 17.09
C ALA A 535 -11.09 0.03 16.36
N GLY A 536 -10.60 -1.05 16.98
CA GLY A 536 -9.43 -1.79 16.53
C GLY A 536 -9.67 -2.74 15.34
N HIS A 537 -8.65 -3.56 15.07
CA HIS A 537 -8.70 -4.64 14.07
C HIS A 537 -9.74 -5.74 14.39
N ASP A 538 -10.22 -5.81 15.64
CA ASP A 538 -11.30 -6.69 16.07
C ASP A 538 -12.70 -6.09 15.81
N PHE A 539 -12.77 -4.85 15.28
CA PHE A 539 -13.98 -4.09 15.01
C PHE A 539 -14.86 -3.87 16.25
N LYS A 540 -14.25 -3.86 17.44
CA LYS A 540 -14.96 -3.61 18.69
C LYS A 540 -14.48 -2.30 19.29
N ASP A 541 -15.44 -1.40 19.44
CA ASP A 541 -15.33 -0.27 20.36
C ASP A 541 -15.41 -0.81 21.78
N ASP A 542 -14.30 -0.70 22.53
CA ASP A 542 -14.25 -1.13 23.92
C ASP A 542 -14.32 0.03 24.94
N ASP A 543 -14.67 1.23 24.48
CA ASP A 543 -14.63 2.50 25.23
C ASP A 543 -13.23 2.94 25.70
N GLY A 544 -12.18 2.54 24.98
CA GLY A 544 -10.80 2.81 25.33
C GLY A 544 -10.32 2.05 26.59
N LYS A 545 -10.94 0.91 26.90
CA LYS A 545 -10.57 0.02 28.01
C LYS A 545 -9.29 -0.75 27.70
N SER A 546 -9.04 -1.09 26.44
CA SER A 546 -7.74 -1.56 25.97
C SER A 546 -7.34 -0.76 24.73
N LEU A 547 -6.11 -0.23 24.75
CA LEU A 547 -5.60 0.64 23.70
C LEU A 547 -4.49 -0.09 22.93
N ILE A 548 -4.65 -0.25 21.62
CA ILE A 548 -3.58 -0.75 20.76
C ILE A 548 -2.80 0.42 20.16
N SER A 549 -1.47 0.33 20.20
CA SER A 549 -0.63 1.32 19.53
C SER A 549 -0.71 1.13 18.00
N ARG A 550 -0.48 2.21 17.24
CA ARG A 550 -0.28 2.15 15.78
C ARG A 550 0.81 1.14 15.35
N VAL A 551 1.75 0.80 16.23
CA VAL A 551 2.83 -0.19 15.97
C VAL A 551 2.34 -1.64 16.16
N ASP A 552 1.27 -1.85 16.94
CA ASP A 552 0.67 -3.15 17.18
C ASP A 552 -0.54 -3.42 16.26
N ARG A 553 -1.04 -2.37 15.59
CA ARG A 553 -2.05 -2.41 14.52
C ARG A 553 -1.73 -3.51 13.49
N GLY A 554 -2.52 -4.58 13.50
CA GLY A 554 -2.42 -5.72 12.58
C GLY A 554 -1.57 -6.90 13.07
N LYS A 555 -0.99 -6.85 14.28
CA LYS A 555 -0.33 -8.03 14.88
C LYS A 555 -1.39 -9.08 15.28
N PRO A 556 -1.13 -10.39 15.07
CA PRO A 556 -2.03 -11.44 15.55
C PRO A 556 -2.24 -11.34 17.06
N GLY A 557 -3.49 -11.19 17.49
CA GLY A 557 -3.85 -11.06 18.91
C GLY A 557 -3.85 -9.62 19.46
N ALA A 558 -3.56 -8.60 18.65
CA ALA A 558 -3.84 -7.21 19.02
C ALA A 558 -5.36 -6.95 18.99
N THR A 559 -5.94 -6.65 20.15
CA THR A 559 -7.36 -6.38 20.39
C THR A 559 -7.49 -5.10 21.22
N GLY A 560 -8.57 -4.34 21.02
CA GLY A 560 -8.76 -3.02 21.64
C GLY A 560 -8.70 -1.86 20.66
N ASP A 561 -9.09 -0.69 21.14
CA ASP A 561 -9.24 0.53 20.35
C ASP A 561 -7.90 1.10 19.87
N LEU A 562 -7.83 1.53 18.61
CA LEU A 562 -6.69 2.25 18.07
C LEU A 562 -6.73 3.72 18.53
N VAL A 563 -5.62 4.18 19.09
CA VAL A 563 -5.49 5.55 19.59
C VAL A 563 -4.42 6.32 18.83
N GLU A 564 -4.83 7.41 18.21
CA GLU A 564 -3.96 8.28 17.43
C GLU A 564 -3.76 9.62 18.14
N THR A 565 -2.56 9.80 18.68
CA THR A 565 -2.27 10.89 19.63
C THR A 565 -1.69 12.11 18.94
N LEU A 566 -2.26 13.28 19.22
CA LEU A 566 -1.68 14.56 18.86
C LEU A 566 -0.70 15.00 19.96
N ALA A 567 0.58 15.12 19.62
CA ALA A 567 1.62 15.58 20.55
C ALA A 567 1.50 17.10 20.82
N LEU A 568 0.53 17.50 21.66
CA LEU A 568 0.28 18.89 22.02
C LEU A 568 1.35 19.47 22.96
N GLY A 569 2.57 19.62 22.44
CA GLY A 569 3.64 20.41 23.05
C GLY A 569 4.97 19.67 23.16
N GLY A 570 5.98 20.23 22.50
CA GLY A 570 7.33 20.32 23.07
C GLY A 570 8.22 19.07 23.09
N ASN A 571 7.71 17.84 23.06
CA ASN A 571 8.53 16.66 22.80
C ASN A 571 7.71 15.43 22.36
N PRO A 572 7.88 14.89 21.14
CA PRO A 572 7.16 13.70 20.68
C PRO A 572 7.57 12.38 21.39
N THR A 573 8.45 12.43 22.39
CA THR A 573 9.02 11.26 23.09
C THR A 573 8.01 10.35 23.79
N LEU A 574 6.91 10.89 24.32
CA LEU A 574 5.96 10.11 25.14
C LEU A 574 4.88 9.35 24.34
N ALA A 575 4.59 9.77 23.11
CA ALA A 575 3.43 9.27 22.35
C ALA A 575 3.59 7.82 21.81
N SER A 576 4.78 7.23 21.89
CA SER A 576 5.06 5.87 21.40
C SER A 576 5.59 4.91 22.48
N GLN A 577 5.47 5.26 23.76
CA GLN A 577 5.96 4.45 24.89
C GLN A 577 4.89 4.12 25.95
N SER A 578 3.64 4.56 25.78
CA SER A 578 2.55 4.26 26.74
C SER A 578 2.02 2.82 26.59
N GLY A 579 2.81 1.85 27.01
CA GLY A 579 2.35 0.53 27.38
C GLY A 579 2.03 0.46 28.88
N ASN A 580 0.78 0.15 29.19
CA ASN A 580 0.19 -0.18 30.51
C ASN A 580 -0.30 0.95 31.45
N ASP A 581 -1.42 0.60 32.09
CA ASP A 581 -2.13 1.15 33.27
C ASP A 581 -2.73 2.57 33.26
N PRO A 582 -4.01 2.68 32.83
CA PRO A 582 -4.90 3.77 33.23
C PRO A 582 -5.66 3.43 34.52
N GLY A 583 -5.05 3.63 35.70
CA GLY A 583 -5.85 3.56 36.95
C GLY A 583 -5.15 3.40 38.30
N GLN A 584 -4.49 4.44 38.81
CA GLN A 584 -4.37 4.64 40.26
C GLN A 584 -4.54 6.13 40.64
N ALA A 585 -5.38 6.39 41.64
CA ALA A 585 -5.58 7.70 42.24
C ALA A 585 -4.52 7.95 43.34
N PRO A 586 -4.17 9.22 43.66
CA PRO A 586 -3.01 9.52 44.51
C PRO A 586 -3.30 9.28 46.00
N GLY A 587 -2.54 8.37 46.62
CA GLY A 587 -2.44 8.19 48.07
C GLY A 587 -1.17 8.84 48.63
N THR A 588 -1.32 9.62 49.71
CA THR A 588 -0.26 10.40 50.38
C THR A 588 0.68 9.58 51.29
N PRO A 589 1.84 10.12 51.73
CA PRO A 589 3.02 9.32 52.06
C PRO A 589 3.29 9.05 53.55
N ALA A 590 4.02 7.96 53.82
CA ALA A 590 4.89 7.70 54.96
C ALA A 590 5.88 6.58 54.57
N GLY A 591 7.09 6.44 55.09
CA GLY A 591 7.85 7.23 56.06
C GLY A 591 9.16 6.50 56.41
N PHE A 592 10.17 7.24 56.90
CA PHE A 592 11.47 6.80 57.44
C PHE A 592 11.61 5.33 57.88
N GLY A 593 12.71 4.66 57.51
CA GLY A 593 13.80 4.46 58.49
C GLY A 593 14.68 3.23 58.21
N PRO A 594 15.83 3.06 58.91
CA PRO A 594 17.08 2.73 58.20
C PRO A 594 17.87 1.51 58.71
N ALA A 595 19.02 1.31 58.03
CA ALA A 595 20.31 0.76 58.51
C ALA A 595 20.63 -0.74 58.28
N GLY A 596 21.88 -1.00 57.85
CA GLY A 596 22.60 -2.26 58.10
C GLY A 596 23.38 -2.82 56.89
N PRO A 597 24.67 -3.23 57.01
CA PRO A 597 25.56 -3.25 55.84
C PRO A 597 26.25 -4.61 55.55
N GLN A 598 27.29 -4.55 54.69
CA GLN A 598 28.18 -5.62 54.15
C GLN A 598 27.64 -6.29 52.87
N GLY A 599 28.42 -6.49 51.80
CA GLY A 599 29.80 -6.11 51.50
C GLY A 599 30.36 -6.97 50.34
N GLY A 600 31.46 -6.56 49.67
CA GLY A 600 32.23 -7.50 48.83
C GLY A 600 32.62 -7.10 47.40
N GLN A 601 33.75 -6.39 47.30
CA GLN A 601 34.83 -6.54 46.31
C GLN A 601 34.66 -6.19 44.80
N SER A 602 35.74 -5.58 44.31
CA SER A 602 35.93 -4.96 43.00
C SER A 602 36.64 -5.88 41.99
N GLY A 603 36.53 -5.53 40.70
CA GLY A 603 37.48 -5.93 39.66
C GLY A 603 37.56 -4.86 38.58
N ALA A 604 38.73 -4.24 38.38
CA ALA A 604 38.93 -3.13 37.44
C ALA A 604 40.07 -3.44 36.45
N ILE A 605 39.95 -2.95 35.21
CA ILE A 605 40.98 -3.04 34.17
C ILE A 605 41.22 -1.64 33.58
N ARG A 606 42.48 -1.31 33.28
CA ARG A 606 42.94 -0.07 32.62
C ARG A 606 43.69 -0.38 31.29
N PRO A 607 43.82 0.59 30.36
CA PRO A 607 44.36 0.43 29.00
C PRO A 607 45.89 0.65 28.92
N PRO A 608 46.60 0.35 27.79
CA PRO A 608 46.75 1.22 26.59
C PRO A 608 46.78 0.42 25.24
N GLY A 609 47.06 0.93 24.03
CA GLY A 609 47.23 2.31 23.48
C GLY A 609 47.88 2.35 22.06
N THR A 610 47.86 3.52 21.41
CA THR A 610 48.62 4.04 20.21
C THR A 610 49.52 3.13 19.34
N GLY A 611 49.41 3.25 18.00
CA GLY A 611 50.44 2.81 17.03
C GLY A 611 50.08 3.15 15.56
N ALA A 612 51.05 3.40 14.68
CA ALA A 612 50.83 3.98 13.34
C ALA A 612 51.58 3.26 12.18
N SER A 613 51.27 3.65 10.93
CA SER A 613 51.91 3.27 9.64
C SER A 613 51.71 1.81 9.16
N GLY A 614 51.77 1.48 7.86
CA GLY A 614 51.94 2.31 6.66
C GLY A 614 52.01 1.49 5.35
N SER A 615 51.81 2.16 4.21
CA SER A 615 52.23 1.82 2.83
C SER A 615 52.28 0.37 2.28
N GLY A 616 51.63 0.17 1.13
CA GLY A 616 52.37 -0.12 -0.11
C GLY A 616 52.23 -1.49 -0.80
N GLY A 617 52.19 -1.46 -2.15
CA GLY A 617 52.49 -2.58 -3.06
C GLY A 617 51.33 -3.57 -3.32
N SER A 618 50.71 -3.69 -4.50
CA SER A 618 51.16 -3.83 -5.90
C SER A 618 51.52 -5.27 -6.34
N GLY A 619 50.77 -5.79 -7.31
CA GLY A 619 51.07 -7.03 -8.05
C GLY A 619 50.64 -8.33 -7.35
N GLY A 620 50.21 -9.38 -8.06
CA GLY A 620 49.92 -9.46 -9.49
C GLY A 620 49.97 -10.89 -10.05
N ARG A 621 49.23 -11.12 -11.14
CA ARG A 621 49.39 -12.21 -12.14
C ARG A 621 49.21 -13.69 -11.72
N ARG A 622 48.38 -14.34 -12.55
CA ARG A 622 48.36 -15.78 -12.94
C ARG A 622 47.89 -16.76 -11.85
N GLY A 623 47.19 -17.84 -12.18
CA GLY A 623 46.73 -18.31 -13.49
C GLY A 623 47.14 -19.75 -13.81
N ARG A 624 46.35 -20.72 -13.32
CA ARG A 624 46.17 -22.12 -13.75
C ARG A 624 45.00 -22.65 -12.88
N ALA A 625 43.89 -23.20 -13.38
CA ALA A 625 43.66 -24.22 -14.42
C ALA A 625 44.07 -25.63 -13.97
N GLU A 626 43.06 -26.52 -13.94
CA GLU A 626 43.10 -28.00 -13.78
C GLU A 626 43.61 -28.51 -12.40
N GLY A 627 42.99 -29.50 -11.75
CA GLY A 627 41.78 -30.28 -12.03
C GLY A 627 41.68 -31.49 -11.06
N GLY A 628 40.61 -32.28 -11.10
CA GLY A 628 40.59 -33.64 -10.52
C GLY A 628 39.92 -33.88 -9.15
N THR A 629 38.64 -34.23 -9.19
CA THR A 629 38.03 -35.44 -8.57
C THR A 629 38.58 -36.06 -7.26
N ALA A 630 37.77 -36.05 -6.19
CA ALA A 630 37.31 -37.21 -5.38
C ALA A 630 36.51 -36.70 -4.15
N ILE A 631 35.20 -36.98 -4.02
CA ILE A 631 34.60 -38.09 -3.24
C ILE A 631 34.91 -38.02 -1.73
N GLU A 632 33.95 -37.45 -0.97
CA GLU A 632 33.36 -37.86 0.33
C GLU A 632 34.23 -38.30 1.54
N PRO A 633 33.73 -38.18 2.80
CA PRO A 633 32.34 -37.87 3.21
C PRO A 633 32.10 -36.45 3.75
#